data_AF-A0A0C1N6E4-F1
#
_entry.id   AF-A0A0C1N6E4-F1
#
_cell.length_a   1.000
_cell.length_b   1.000
_cell.length_c   1.000
_cell.angle_alpha   90.00
_cell.angle_beta   90.00
_cell.angle_gamma   90.00
#
_symmetry.space_group_name_H-M   'P 1'
#
loop_
_entity.id
_entity.type
_entity.pdbx_description
1 polymer ?
#
loop_
_entity_poly.entity_id
_entity_poly.type
_entity_poly.pdbx_seq_one_letter_code
_entity_poly.pdbx_strand_id
1 'polypeptide(L)'
;MEKVETEKESFLPYQKEICELTWQVLEAHINSEQAREHVGFRIEEEWINRVHRDEDLLTLKRRENIEMEFENNFYDTVFKGDESKAVELIRKVDNRSVFTWTESSFFDDDDKEIDDIQKLLPFSVPISTLCKAWQDFQENIGFGNDWIFKRIETPKDKSQSYSQPVLSPITSRDFLIGCYRIFVNPRYINYDEYIGLRIGIDVKGNKFKSPPKQDKTIISQYCYRMDNYVGHLVLMWKLWREDFYSILLKNGESVKVKYAAVRDELLVAGGKFIQTKILPSLSINEAEALFEVLVFLAIFTHDLGKLQSKWQEVMRGWQKIAHAKYGGKNPREYLLAHTDYNPDEPEQKTDLKAYEKKNKRPNHAVESAFLAREVLKQSLVPLLCRYTSDKDKITYIVYTVMMAAGRHHSAWTEGFQSKDVAKLKQIELCAGYEKAIADSWRCMVRFLPNGDRLPEPSLSTRVYSLKEFDLNKFDRDEIEFLQLYSLVVRALRLCDQRSVQLR
;
A
#
# COMPACT_ATOMS: atom_id res chain seq x y z
N MET A 1 13.03 62.70 -12.59
CA MET A 1 12.26 61.54 -13.10
C MET A 1 13.20 60.36 -13.15
N GLU A 2 13.34 59.66 -12.02
CA GLU A 2 14.00 58.35 -12.00
C GLU A 2 13.07 57.36 -12.70
N LYS A 3 13.57 56.69 -13.73
CA LYS A 3 12.89 55.56 -14.34
C LYS A 3 12.95 54.41 -13.33
N VAL A 4 11.80 54.11 -12.74
CA VAL A 4 11.55 52.83 -12.10
C VAL A 4 11.71 51.77 -13.18
N GLU A 5 12.84 51.05 -13.18
CA GLU A 5 12.99 49.84 -13.96
C GLU A 5 11.95 48.84 -13.44
N THR A 6 10.94 48.60 -14.26
CA THR A 6 9.99 47.51 -14.06
C THR A 6 10.79 46.22 -14.22
N GLU A 7 10.87 45.42 -13.15
CA GLU A 7 11.42 44.05 -13.23
C GLU A 7 10.72 43.33 -14.37
N LYS A 8 11.49 42.93 -15.39
CA LYS A 8 10.95 42.13 -16.50
C LYS A 8 10.44 40.82 -15.94
N GLU A 9 9.13 40.63 -15.94
CA GLU A 9 8.51 39.34 -15.69
C GLU A 9 9.13 38.30 -16.64
N SER A 10 9.80 37.30 -16.07
CA SER A 10 10.38 36.19 -16.82
C SER A 10 9.29 35.15 -17.05
N PHE A 11 8.86 35.00 -18.30
CA PHE A 11 7.91 33.97 -18.73
C PHE A 11 8.59 32.66 -19.15
N LEU A 12 9.86 32.47 -18.78
CA LEU A 12 10.59 31.26 -19.14
C LEU A 12 10.06 30.05 -18.35
N PRO A 13 9.86 28.89 -19.00
CA PRO A 13 9.36 27.68 -18.33
C PRO A 13 10.40 27.03 -17.40
N TYR A 14 11.69 27.36 -17.56
CA TYR A 14 12.81 26.85 -16.77
C TYR A 14 13.83 27.95 -16.47
N GLN A 15 14.89 27.61 -15.71
CA GLN A 15 16.02 28.51 -15.51
C GLN A 15 16.63 28.94 -16.84
N LYS A 16 17.06 30.20 -16.90
CA LYS A 16 17.51 30.84 -18.15
C LYS A 16 18.67 30.07 -18.78
N GLU A 17 19.62 29.58 -17.99
CA GLU A 17 20.75 28.81 -18.50
C GLU A 17 20.31 27.51 -19.19
N ILE A 18 19.30 26.81 -18.65
CA ILE A 18 18.75 25.58 -19.25
C ILE A 18 18.06 25.89 -20.58
N CYS A 19 17.29 26.98 -20.64
CA CYS A 19 16.66 27.41 -21.88
C CYS A 19 17.69 27.75 -22.96
N GLU A 20 18.78 28.43 -22.59
CA GLU A 20 19.87 28.78 -23.51
C GLU A 20 20.63 27.55 -24.00
N LEU A 21 20.95 26.58 -23.12
CA LEU A 21 21.58 25.32 -23.50
C LEU A 21 20.68 24.49 -24.43
N THR A 22 19.38 24.44 -24.14
CA THR A 22 18.40 23.79 -25.00
C THR A 22 18.41 24.41 -26.40
N TRP A 23 18.44 25.74 -26.47
CA TRP A 23 18.48 26.47 -27.74
C TRP A 23 19.77 26.17 -28.53
N GLN A 24 20.92 26.14 -27.86
CA GLN A 24 22.21 25.81 -28.49
C GLN A 24 22.20 24.41 -29.11
N VAL A 25 21.61 23.42 -28.44
CA VAL A 25 21.52 22.05 -28.95
C VAL A 25 20.61 21.98 -30.19
N LEU A 26 19.48 22.68 -30.16
CA LEU A 26 18.56 22.77 -31.31
C LEU A 26 19.20 23.49 -32.51
N GLU A 27 19.86 24.63 -32.28
CA GLU A 27 20.57 25.37 -33.34
C GLU A 27 21.72 24.55 -33.93
N ALA A 28 22.49 23.84 -33.10
CA ALA A 28 23.57 22.98 -33.58
C ALA A 28 23.05 21.86 -34.49
N HIS A 29 21.89 21.27 -34.16
CA HIS A 29 21.29 20.23 -34.98
C HIS A 29 20.76 20.78 -36.31
N ILE A 30 20.03 21.90 -36.28
CA ILE A 30 19.48 22.56 -37.49
C ILE A 30 20.60 22.97 -38.46
N ASN A 31 21.76 23.36 -37.94
CA ASN A 31 22.91 23.79 -38.75
C ASN A 31 23.87 22.64 -39.10
N SER A 32 23.56 21.40 -38.74
CA SER A 32 24.41 20.22 -39.02
C SER A 32 23.99 19.51 -40.32
N GLU A 33 24.86 18.61 -40.81
CA GLU A 33 24.52 17.71 -41.93
C GLU A 33 23.33 16.77 -41.59
N GLN A 34 23.03 16.61 -40.30
CA GLN A 34 21.94 15.79 -39.77
C GLN A 34 20.62 16.55 -39.62
N ALA A 35 20.52 17.80 -40.09
CA ALA A 35 19.31 18.63 -39.93
C ALA A 35 18.02 18.01 -40.54
N ARG A 36 18.18 17.02 -41.45
CA ARG A 36 17.06 16.28 -42.06
C ARG A 36 16.82 14.91 -41.43
N GLU A 37 17.65 14.50 -40.48
CA GLU A 37 17.50 13.22 -39.78
C GLU A 37 16.44 13.34 -38.67
N HIS A 38 15.70 12.26 -38.45
CA HIS A 38 14.71 12.22 -37.37
C HIS A 38 15.43 12.11 -36.02
N VAL A 39 15.04 12.94 -35.05
CA VAL A 39 15.51 12.85 -33.68
C VAL A 39 14.94 11.57 -33.04
N GLY A 40 15.75 10.51 -33.01
CA GLY A 40 15.42 9.26 -32.32
C GLY A 40 15.93 9.25 -30.88
N PHE A 41 15.61 8.18 -30.15
CA PHE A 41 15.93 8.03 -28.72
C PHE A 41 17.39 8.33 -28.35
N ARG A 42 18.37 7.89 -29.15
CA ARG A 42 19.80 8.12 -28.84
C ARG A 42 20.21 9.58 -28.97
N ILE A 43 19.71 10.26 -29.99
CA ILE A 43 19.97 11.70 -30.20
C ILE A 43 19.28 12.50 -29.08
N GLU A 44 18.05 12.14 -28.73
CA GLU A 44 17.33 12.73 -27.59
C GLU A 44 18.07 12.54 -26.27
N GLU A 45 18.57 11.32 -25.99
CA GLU A 45 19.37 11.02 -24.81
C GLU A 45 20.66 11.85 -24.76
N GLU A 46 21.35 12.03 -25.89
CA GLU A 46 22.54 12.90 -25.99
C GLU A 46 22.21 14.38 -25.73
N TRP A 47 21.09 14.87 -26.27
CA TRP A 47 20.62 16.24 -26.06
C TRP A 47 20.28 16.49 -24.60
N ILE A 48 19.50 15.58 -23.99
CA ILE A 48 19.16 15.64 -22.57
C ILE A 48 20.43 15.67 -21.72
N ASN A 49 21.38 14.77 -21.98
CA ASN A 49 22.65 14.76 -21.25
C ASN A 49 23.43 16.07 -21.44
N ARG A 50 23.43 16.66 -22.64
CA ARG A 50 24.16 17.92 -22.89
C ARG A 50 23.53 19.13 -22.18
N VAL A 51 22.21 19.15 -22.04
CA VAL A 51 21.47 20.23 -21.38
C VAL A 51 21.44 20.06 -19.86
N HIS A 52 21.24 18.83 -19.37
CA HIS A 52 20.89 18.57 -17.96
C HIS A 52 22.01 17.95 -17.13
N ARG A 53 23.13 17.48 -17.72
CA ARG A 53 24.17 16.76 -16.97
C ARG A 53 24.67 17.47 -15.72
N ASP A 54 24.88 18.78 -15.78
CA ASP A 54 25.40 19.51 -14.62
C ASP A 54 24.37 19.56 -13.48
N GLU A 55 23.09 19.83 -13.78
CA GLU A 55 22.01 19.78 -12.78
C GLU A 55 21.75 18.35 -12.29
N ASP A 56 21.86 17.34 -13.16
CA ASP A 56 21.73 15.93 -12.81
C ASP A 56 22.86 15.49 -11.87
N LEU A 57 24.11 15.90 -12.11
CA LEU A 57 25.25 15.64 -11.23
C LEU A 57 25.10 16.37 -9.89
N LEU A 58 24.59 17.61 -9.89
CA LEU A 58 24.28 18.32 -8.65
C LEU A 58 23.16 17.62 -7.88
N THR A 59 22.13 17.15 -8.58
CA THR A 59 21.03 16.38 -7.98
C THR A 59 21.53 15.05 -7.41
N LEU A 60 22.44 14.36 -8.11
CA LEU A 60 23.10 13.14 -7.63
C LEU A 60 23.88 13.42 -6.34
N LYS A 61 24.74 14.45 -6.33
CA LYS A 61 25.48 14.87 -5.12
C LYS A 61 24.55 15.26 -3.97
N ARG A 62 23.46 15.98 -4.25
CA ARG A 62 22.44 16.30 -3.24
C ARG A 62 21.83 15.03 -2.66
N ARG A 63 21.52 14.03 -3.49
CA ARG A 63 21.01 12.72 -3.06
C ARG A 63 22.02 11.95 -2.21
N GLU A 64 23.28 11.91 -2.62
CA GLU A 64 24.37 11.30 -1.84
C GLU A 64 24.50 11.98 -0.47
N ASN A 65 24.43 13.32 -0.42
CA ASN A 65 24.54 14.07 0.84
C ASN A 65 23.34 13.85 1.79
N ILE A 66 22.16 13.52 1.28
CA ILE A 66 20.95 13.26 2.09
C ILE A 66 20.62 11.77 2.19
N GLU A 67 21.50 10.88 1.71
CA GLU A 67 21.23 9.44 1.61
C GLU A 67 20.78 8.86 2.96
N MET A 68 21.48 9.20 4.04
CA MET A 68 21.13 8.75 5.38
C MET A 68 19.75 9.26 5.84
N GLU A 69 19.39 10.50 5.52
CA GLU A 69 18.06 11.05 5.84
C GLU A 69 16.98 10.35 5.03
N PHE A 70 17.23 10.09 3.74
CA PHE A 70 16.33 9.34 2.88
C PHE A 70 16.12 7.92 3.39
N GLU A 71 17.19 7.18 3.73
CA GLU A 71 17.10 5.81 4.27
C GLU A 71 16.34 5.78 5.60
N ASN A 72 16.55 6.76 6.47
CA ASN A 72 15.81 6.88 7.73
C ASN A 72 14.32 7.12 7.48
N ASN A 73 13.97 8.07 6.61
CA ASN A 73 12.59 8.35 6.23
C ASN A 73 11.94 7.15 5.55
N PHE A 74 12.69 6.46 4.66
CA PHE A 74 12.23 5.25 3.98
C PHE A 74 11.91 4.16 5.00
N TYR A 75 12.81 3.92 5.95
CA TYR A 75 12.63 2.94 7.00
C TYR A 75 11.40 3.26 7.86
N ASP A 76 11.29 4.49 8.34
CA ASP A 76 10.19 4.90 9.22
C ASP A 76 8.84 4.85 8.47
N THR A 77 8.78 5.26 7.19
CA THR A 77 7.56 5.16 6.38
C THR A 77 7.20 3.71 6.03
N VAL A 78 8.13 2.93 5.47
CA VAL A 78 7.83 1.61 4.90
C VAL A 78 7.66 0.56 5.99
N PHE A 79 8.54 0.55 6.99
CA PHE A 79 8.59 -0.53 7.99
C PHE A 79 7.92 -0.20 9.32
N LYS A 80 7.79 1.10 9.67
CA LYS A 80 7.04 1.53 10.88
C LYS A 80 5.69 2.16 10.58
N GLY A 81 5.41 2.54 9.33
CA GLY A 81 4.12 3.13 8.95
C GLY A 81 4.00 4.61 9.31
N ASP A 82 5.12 5.33 9.43
CA ASP A 82 5.10 6.77 9.59
C ASP A 82 4.74 7.46 8.26
N GLU A 83 3.44 7.69 8.08
CA GLU A 83 2.89 8.37 6.90
C GLU A 83 3.35 9.84 6.79
N SER A 84 3.81 10.47 7.89
CA SER A 84 4.26 11.86 7.85
C SER A 84 5.52 12.04 7.00
N LYS A 85 6.35 10.99 6.93
CA LYS A 85 7.59 10.95 6.16
C LYS A 85 7.42 10.50 4.71
N ALA A 86 6.26 9.96 4.34
CA ALA A 86 5.99 9.47 2.99
C ALA A 86 6.07 10.59 1.92
N VAL A 87 5.70 11.81 2.28
CA VAL A 87 5.74 12.99 1.40
C VAL A 87 7.18 13.36 1.02
N GLU A 88 8.14 13.05 1.90
CA GLU A 88 9.56 13.33 1.67
C GLU A 88 10.21 12.31 0.70
N LEU A 89 9.58 11.15 0.44
CA LEU A 89 10.15 10.04 -0.34
C LEU A 89 9.78 10.01 -1.83
N ILE A 90 8.63 10.57 -2.24
CA ILE A 90 8.10 10.40 -3.60
C ILE A 90 8.48 11.58 -4.52
N ARG A 91 8.49 12.82 -3.99
CA ARG A 91 8.94 14.11 -4.56
C ARG A 91 8.38 15.23 -3.67
N LYS A 92 9.10 16.35 -3.48
CA LYS A 92 8.54 17.58 -2.88
C LYS A 92 7.51 18.25 -3.81
N VAL A 93 6.34 17.62 -4.01
CA VAL A 93 5.18 18.26 -4.66
C VAL A 93 4.28 18.80 -3.57
N ASP A 94 4.49 20.05 -3.19
CA ASP A 94 3.78 20.68 -2.08
C ASP A 94 2.46 21.31 -2.56
N ASN A 95 1.51 20.47 -2.97
CA ASN A 95 0.19 20.91 -3.45
C ASN A 95 -0.88 20.80 -2.35
N ARG A 96 -1.94 21.60 -2.44
CA ARG A 96 -3.12 21.56 -1.55
C ARG A 96 -4.38 21.25 -2.33
N SER A 97 -5.33 20.60 -1.65
CA SER A 97 -6.65 20.35 -2.18
C SER A 97 -7.52 21.59 -1.98
N VAL A 98 -7.85 22.25 -3.08
CA VAL A 98 -8.59 23.51 -3.11
C VAL A 98 -10.03 23.23 -3.55
N PHE A 99 -10.97 23.68 -2.74
CA PHE A 99 -12.41 23.53 -2.96
C PHE A 99 -13.09 24.91 -3.02
N THR A 100 -14.19 24.99 -3.76
CA THR A 100 -15.06 26.17 -3.74
C THR A 100 -16.51 25.78 -4.03
N TRP A 101 -17.45 26.43 -3.35
CA TRP A 101 -18.90 26.28 -3.50
C TRP A 101 -19.56 27.54 -2.94
N THR A 102 -20.76 27.87 -3.43
CA THR A 102 -21.54 28.98 -2.86
C THR A 102 -22.18 28.53 -1.55
N GLU A 103 -21.90 29.22 -0.45
CA GLU A 103 -22.73 29.12 0.75
C GLU A 103 -24.15 29.56 0.38
N SER A 104 -25.16 28.73 0.66
CA SER A 104 -26.57 29.09 0.48
C SER A 104 -26.91 30.16 1.51
N SER A 105 -27.26 31.36 1.05
CA SER A 105 -27.88 32.36 1.91
C SER A 105 -29.26 31.84 2.30
N PHE A 106 -29.53 31.82 3.61
CA PHE A 106 -30.81 31.57 4.26
C PHE A 106 -32.06 31.78 3.36
N PHE A 107 -32.97 30.80 3.40
CA PHE A 107 -34.34 30.71 2.82
C PHE A 107 -34.48 29.85 1.54
N ASP A 108 -35.18 28.71 1.72
CA ASP A 108 -35.92 27.86 0.77
C ASP A 108 -35.28 27.49 -0.58
N ASP A 109 -34.85 26.23 -0.73
CA ASP A 109 -35.51 25.23 -1.59
C ASP A 109 -34.78 23.87 -1.52
N ASP A 110 -35.52 22.78 -1.73
CA ASP A 110 -35.16 21.35 -1.66
C ASP A 110 -34.09 20.87 -2.69
N ASP A 111 -33.02 21.63 -2.92
CA ASP A 111 -31.90 21.24 -3.79
C ASP A 111 -30.65 20.88 -2.98
N LYS A 112 -30.58 19.59 -2.61
CA LYS A 112 -29.39 18.81 -2.17
C LYS A 112 -28.22 19.65 -1.65
N GLU A 113 -28.26 19.95 -0.35
CA GLU A 113 -27.09 20.38 0.41
C GLU A 113 -25.87 19.48 0.08
N ILE A 114 -24.70 20.09 -0.08
CA ILE A 114 -23.46 19.33 -0.18
C ILE A 114 -23.13 18.82 1.23
N ASP A 115 -23.72 17.68 1.59
CA ASP A 115 -23.55 17.05 2.90
C ASP A 115 -22.13 16.49 3.10
N ASP A 116 -21.36 16.33 2.02
CA ASP A 116 -20.06 15.65 2.07
C ASP A 116 -19.04 16.20 1.06
N ILE A 117 -18.02 16.91 1.55
CA ILE A 117 -16.87 17.38 0.77
C ILE A 117 -16.14 16.23 0.05
N GLN A 118 -16.20 15.00 0.59
CA GLN A 118 -15.55 13.85 -0.04
C GLN A 118 -16.15 13.52 -1.41
N LYS A 119 -17.37 14.00 -1.69
CA LYS A 119 -18.05 13.87 -2.98
C LYS A 119 -17.66 14.96 -3.98
N LEU A 120 -16.85 15.95 -3.62
CA LEU A 120 -16.39 17.01 -4.54
C LEU A 120 -14.99 16.73 -5.10
N LEU A 121 -14.75 17.14 -6.34
CA LEU A 121 -13.43 17.13 -6.98
C LEU A 121 -12.63 18.38 -6.57
N PRO A 122 -11.47 18.22 -5.88
CA PRO A 122 -10.60 19.34 -5.58
C PRO A 122 -9.73 19.71 -6.77
N PHE A 123 -9.29 20.97 -6.81
CA PHE A 123 -8.10 21.35 -7.58
C PHE A 123 -6.84 21.08 -6.77
N SER A 124 -5.81 20.55 -7.42
CA SER A 124 -4.46 20.46 -6.85
C SER A 124 -3.72 21.75 -7.18
N VAL A 125 -3.48 22.59 -6.19
CA VAL A 125 -2.82 23.89 -6.39
C VAL A 125 -1.50 23.92 -5.60
N PRO A 126 -0.37 24.32 -6.20
CA PRO A 126 0.89 24.50 -5.49
C PRO A 126 0.76 25.47 -4.31
N ILE A 127 1.38 25.14 -3.18
CA ILE A 127 1.33 26.00 -1.99
C ILE A 127 1.88 27.39 -2.26
N SER A 128 2.88 27.51 -3.14
CA SER A 128 3.49 28.79 -3.52
C SER A 128 2.47 29.74 -4.16
N THR A 129 1.61 29.21 -5.05
CA THR A 129 0.51 29.96 -5.66
C THR A 129 -0.48 30.45 -4.62
N LEU A 130 -0.82 29.61 -3.63
CA LEU A 130 -1.72 29.97 -2.55
C LEU A 130 -1.12 31.02 -1.61
N CYS A 131 0.17 30.89 -1.27
CA CYS A 131 0.87 31.88 -0.47
C CYS A 131 0.92 33.24 -1.16
N LYS A 132 1.17 33.27 -2.48
CA LYS A 132 1.13 34.51 -3.27
C LYS A 132 -0.26 35.14 -3.22
N ALA A 133 -1.31 34.39 -3.54
CA ALA A 133 -2.68 34.90 -3.49
C ALA A 133 -3.11 35.38 -2.09
N TRP A 134 -2.66 34.70 -1.02
CA TRP A 134 -2.91 35.15 0.35
C TRP A 134 -2.17 36.44 0.68
N GLN A 135 -0.91 36.56 0.28
CA GLN A 135 -0.11 37.77 0.47
C GLN A 135 -0.72 38.96 -0.26
N ASP A 136 -1.03 38.80 -1.55
CA ASP A 136 -1.68 39.83 -2.37
C ASP A 136 -3.00 40.30 -1.72
N PHE A 137 -3.77 39.36 -1.14
CA PHE A 137 -5.01 39.67 -0.42
C PHE A 137 -4.78 40.46 0.88
N GLN A 138 -3.76 40.11 1.68
CA GLN A 138 -3.44 40.79 2.93
C GLN A 138 -2.89 42.21 2.72
N GLU A 139 -2.13 42.43 1.64
CA GLU A 139 -1.53 43.72 1.32
C GLU A 139 -2.55 44.76 0.79
N ASN A 140 -3.75 44.30 0.39
CA ASN A 140 -4.80 45.16 -0.14
C ASN A 140 -5.82 45.62 0.92
N ILE A 141 -5.69 46.87 1.37
CA ILE A 141 -6.46 47.52 2.44
C ILE A 141 -7.99 47.52 2.19
N GLY A 142 -8.44 47.42 0.93
CA GLY A 142 -9.85 47.45 0.54
C GLY A 142 -10.71 46.24 0.94
N PHE A 143 -10.09 45.18 1.47
CA PHE A 143 -10.76 43.91 1.77
C PHE A 143 -10.96 43.65 3.28
N GLY A 144 -10.79 44.67 4.13
CA GLY A 144 -10.68 44.61 5.60
C GLY A 144 -11.35 43.47 6.39
N ASN A 145 -12.62 43.13 6.12
CA ASN A 145 -13.36 42.05 6.82
C ASN A 145 -13.70 40.83 5.94
N ASP A 146 -13.25 40.81 4.70
CA ASP A 146 -13.47 39.69 3.78
C ASP A 146 -12.37 38.63 3.97
N TRP A 147 -12.55 37.46 3.37
CA TRP A 147 -11.63 36.34 3.49
C TRP A 147 -11.36 35.71 2.14
N ILE A 148 -10.13 35.24 1.91
CA ILE A 148 -9.77 34.51 0.69
C ILE A 148 -9.77 33.00 0.90
N PHE A 149 -9.23 32.55 2.05
CA PHE A 149 -9.10 31.12 2.38
C PHE A 149 -9.65 30.79 3.77
N LYS A 150 -10.35 29.66 3.86
CA LYS A 150 -10.69 28.97 5.11
C LYS A 150 -10.15 27.55 5.06
N ARG A 151 -9.74 27.00 6.19
CA ARG A 151 -9.40 25.60 6.34
C ARG A 151 -10.69 24.78 6.44
N ILE A 152 -10.71 23.63 5.77
CA ILE A 152 -11.76 22.64 5.91
C ILE A 152 -11.36 21.64 6.99
N GLU A 153 -12.15 21.56 8.05
CA GLU A 153 -11.98 20.60 9.13
C GLU A 153 -13.00 19.47 9.05
N THR A 154 -12.54 18.24 9.29
CA THR A 154 -13.43 17.08 9.42
C THR A 154 -13.87 16.99 10.89
N PRO A 155 -15.19 16.89 11.18
CA PRO A 155 -15.69 16.74 12.53
C PRO A 155 -15.02 15.55 13.25
N LYS A 156 -14.58 15.75 14.49
CA LYS A 156 -13.88 14.72 15.27
C LYS A 156 -14.79 13.58 15.75
N ASP A 157 -16.11 13.76 15.68
CA ASP A 157 -17.10 12.82 16.19
C ASP A 157 -17.72 12.02 15.03
N LYS A 158 -17.33 10.74 14.89
CA LYS A 158 -17.78 9.84 13.81
C LYS A 158 -19.23 9.34 14.00
N SER A 159 -19.97 9.87 14.97
CA SER A 159 -21.28 9.35 15.40
C SER A 159 -22.48 9.93 14.67
N GLN A 160 -22.32 10.93 13.80
CA GLN A 160 -23.43 11.54 13.05
C GLN A 160 -23.08 11.72 11.57
N SER A 161 -23.81 11.04 10.69
CA SER A 161 -23.63 11.04 9.23
C SER A 161 -24.16 12.31 8.53
N TYR A 162 -24.23 13.44 9.24
CA TYR A 162 -24.83 14.70 8.74
C TYR A 162 -24.10 15.94 9.27
N SER A 163 -22.80 15.85 9.56
CA SER A 163 -22.04 17.01 10.05
C SER A 163 -21.37 17.74 8.89
N GLN A 164 -21.96 18.88 8.52
CA GLN A 164 -21.38 19.81 7.54
C GLN A 164 -19.91 20.16 7.93
N PRO A 165 -19.04 20.40 6.93
CA PRO A 165 -17.64 20.72 7.18
C PRO A 165 -17.49 22.00 8.00
N VAL A 166 -16.64 21.97 9.03
CA VAL A 166 -16.31 23.17 9.80
C VAL A 166 -15.27 23.98 9.02
N LEU A 167 -15.56 25.25 8.77
CA LEU A 167 -14.66 26.15 8.06
C LEU A 167 -13.99 27.11 9.04
N SER A 168 -12.69 26.94 9.30
CA SER A 168 -11.91 27.81 10.19
C SER A 168 -11.12 28.86 9.39
N PRO A 169 -11.09 30.13 9.80
CA PRO A 169 -10.31 31.17 9.11
C PRO A 169 -8.82 30.85 9.07
N ILE A 170 -8.16 31.13 7.93
CA ILE A 170 -6.71 31.05 7.83
C ILE A 170 -6.09 32.41 8.18
N THR A 171 -5.41 32.49 9.32
CA THR A 171 -4.94 33.74 9.92
C THR A 171 -3.48 34.07 9.65
N SER A 172 -2.66 33.12 9.18
CA SER A 172 -1.25 33.34 8.89
C SER A 172 -0.75 32.47 7.73
N ARG A 173 0.38 32.89 7.13
CA ARG A 173 1.09 32.13 6.10
C ARG A 173 1.53 30.74 6.59
N ASP A 174 2.05 30.64 7.81
CA ASP A 174 2.48 29.35 8.36
C ASP A 174 1.29 28.41 8.58
N PHE A 175 0.15 28.96 9.00
CA PHE A 175 -1.08 28.18 9.13
C PHE A 175 -1.60 27.72 7.77
N LEU A 176 -1.52 28.56 6.73
CA LEU A 176 -1.84 28.18 5.34
C LEU A 176 -0.97 27.01 4.85
N ILE A 177 0.33 27.06 5.12
CA ILE A 177 1.28 25.99 4.75
C ILE A 177 0.87 24.66 5.40
N GLY A 178 0.42 24.67 6.65
CA GLY A 178 -0.07 23.46 7.34
C GLY A 178 -1.46 22.95 6.91
N CYS A 179 -2.20 23.68 6.06
CA CYS A 179 -3.58 23.33 5.70
C CYS A 179 -3.65 22.48 4.43
N TYR A 180 -4.01 21.20 4.54
CA TYR A 180 -4.14 20.27 3.40
C TYR A 180 -5.40 20.47 2.54
N ARG A 181 -6.52 20.91 3.16
CA ARG A 181 -7.80 21.15 2.51
C ARG A 181 -8.22 22.60 2.73
N ILE A 182 -8.32 23.34 1.65
CA ILE A 182 -8.55 24.79 1.68
C ILE A 182 -9.83 25.08 0.90
N PHE A 183 -10.71 25.84 1.52
CA PHE A 183 -11.88 26.43 0.90
C PHE A 183 -11.54 27.84 0.42
N VAL A 184 -11.81 28.13 -0.85
CA VAL A 184 -11.59 29.45 -1.46
C VAL A 184 -12.90 30.16 -1.61
N ASN A 185 -12.90 31.42 -1.22
CA ASN A 185 -14.05 32.29 -1.37
C ASN A 185 -14.48 32.36 -2.86
N PRO A 186 -15.73 32.00 -3.19
CA PRO A 186 -16.25 32.00 -4.56
C PRO A 186 -16.13 33.34 -5.30
N ARG A 187 -15.92 34.45 -4.58
CA ARG A 187 -15.73 35.79 -5.16
C ARG A 187 -14.35 36.00 -5.78
N TYR A 188 -13.33 35.29 -5.30
CA TYR A 188 -11.91 35.46 -5.67
C TYR A 188 -11.36 34.28 -6.49
N ILE A 189 -12.25 33.46 -7.04
CA ILE A 189 -11.91 32.27 -7.81
C ILE A 189 -12.72 32.20 -9.11
N ASN A 190 -12.01 31.96 -10.21
CA ASN A 190 -12.60 31.81 -11.53
C ASN A 190 -11.97 30.59 -12.20
N TYR A 191 -12.79 29.77 -12.82
CA TYR A 191 -12.32 28.73 -13.73
C TYR A 191 -12.65 29.14 -15.16
N ASP A 192 -11.61 29.26 -15.97
CA ASP A 192 -11.68 29.49 -17.41
C ASP A 192 -11.24 28.22 -18.15
N GLU A 193 -11.94 27.84 -19.22
CA GLU A 193 -11.67 26.59 -19.93
C GLU A 193 -10.35 26.58 -20.73
N TYR A 194 -9.83 27.76 -21.11
CA TYR A 194 -8.59 27.92 -21.89
C TYR A 194 -7.38 28.21 -20.99
N ILE A 195 -7.59 28.92 -19.88
CA ILE A 195 -6.52 29.36 -18.97
C ILE A 195 -6.42 28.46 -17.73
N GLY A 196 -7.52 27.86 -17.29
CA GLY A 196 -7.61 27.04 -16.08
C GLY A 196 -8.03 27.83 -14.83
N LEU A 197 -7.66 27.32 -13.66
CA LEU A 197 -8.05 27.89 -12.38
C LEU A 197 -7.26 29.17 -12.06
N ARG A 198 -7.99 30.27 -11.82
CA ARG A 198 -7.44 31.57 -11.42
C ARG A 198 -7.92 31.91 -10.01
N ILE A 199 -6.99 32.28 -9.14
CA ILE A 199 -7.27 32.71 -7.75
C ILE A 199 -6.56 34.04 -7.55
N GLY A 200 -7.28 35.04 -7.02
CA GLY A 200 -6.70 36.33 -6.69
C GLY A 200 -7.72 37.45 -6.54
N ILE A 201 -7.29 38.58 -6.00
CA ILE A 201 -8.12 39.78 -5.79
C ILE A 201 -8.59 40.42 -7.10
N ASP A 202 -7.78 40.35 -8.15
CA ASP A 202 -8.11 40.88 -9.49
C ASP A 202 -8.99 39.91 -10.30
N VAL A 203 -9.28 38.74 -9.72
CA VAL A 203 -10.13 37.74 -10.34
C VAL A 203 -11.57 38.02 -9.97
N LYS A 204 -12.37 38.45 -10.94
CA LYS A 204 -13.83 38.48 -10.79
C LYS A 204 -14.34 37.04 -10.81
N GLY A 205 -14.69 36.53 -9.63
CA GLY A 205 -15.16 35.15 -9.51
C GLY A 205 -16.41 34.88 -10.34
N ASN A 206 -16.45 33.73 -11.01
CA ASN A 206 -17.59 33.27 -11.81
C ASN A 206 -18.52 32.34 -11.02
N LYS A 207 -18.38 32.32 -9.69
CA LYS A 207 -19.11 31.40 -8.78
C LYS A 207 -18.91 29.93 -9.15
N PHE A 208 -17.75 29.58 -9.72
CA PHE A 208 -17.41 28.20 -9.99
C PHE A 208 -17.60 27.34 -8.73
N LYS A 209 -18.16 26.14 -8.91
CA LYS A 209 -18.33 25.16 -7.85
C LYS A 209 -17.52 23.92 -8.20
N SER A 210 -16.79 23.38 -7.23
CA SER A 210 -16.09 22.11 -7.38
C SER A 210 -17.11 21.04 -7.84
N PRO A 211 -16.89 20.35 -8.97
CA PRO A 211 -17.86 19.41 -9.49
C PRO A 211 -17.96 18.16 -8.60
N PRO A 212 -19.09 17.45 -8.60
CA PRO A 212 -19.19 16.17 -7.91
C PRO A 212 -18.23 15.17 -8.56
N LYS A 213 -17.60 14.33 -7.75
CA LYS A 213 -16.90 13.14 -8.22
C LYS A 213 -17.91 12.25 -8.93
N GLN A 214 -17.52 11.69 -10.08
CA GLN A 214 -18.27 10.60 -10.66
C GLN A 214 -18.26 9.43 -9.68
N ASP A 215 -19.44 8.93 -9.35
CA ASP A 215 -19.59 7.70 -8.59
C ASP A 215 -18.94 6.58 -9.40
N LYS A 216 -17.77 6.12 -8.94
CA LYS A 216 -17.21 4.88 -9.45
C LYS A 216 -18.07 3.77 -8.88
N THR A 217 -18.66 2.95 -9.75
CA THR A 217 -19.26 1.68 -9.33
C THR A 217 -18.13 0.80 -8.79
N ILE A 218 -17.91 0.85 -7.48
CA ILE A 218 -16.99 -0.05 -6.81
C ILE A 218 -17.72 -1.39 -6.71
N ILE A 219 -17.56 -2.23 -7.74
CA ILE A 219 -17.94 -3.63 -7.65
C ILE A 219 -16.86 -4.29 -6.78
N SER A 220 -17.27 -4.89 -5.67
CA SER A 220 -16.32 -5.49 -4.74
C SER A 220 -15.75 -6.76 -5.35
N GLN A 221 -14.46 -6.72 -5.75
CA GLN A 221 -13.78 -7.84 -6.40
C GLN A 221 -13.57 -9.09 -5.52
N TYR A 222 -14.02 -9.08 -4.26
CA TYR A 222 -13.74 -10.12 -3.28
C TYR A 222 -15.00 -10.92 -2.91
N CYS A 223 -15.50 -11.75 -3.83
CA CYS A 223 -16.44 -12.81 -3.50
C CYS A 223 -15.66 -14.02 -3.00
N TYR A 224 -15.85 -14.37 -1.72
CA TYR A 224 -15.19 -15.54 -1.15
C TYR A 224 -16.05 -16.78 -1.37
N ARG A 225 -15.40 -17.85 -1.82
CA ARG A 225 -15.98 -19.19 -1.89
C ARG A 225 -15.34 -20.05 -0.80
N MET A 226 -16.14 -20.90 -0.16
CA MET A 226 -15.67 -21.80 0.89
C MET A 226 -14.47 -22.60 0.41
N ASP A 227 -13.40 -22.58 1.20
CA ASP A 227 -12.22 -23.42 1.04
C ASP A 227 -11.86 -24.14 2.32
N ASN A 228 -11.33 -25.36 2.16
CA ASN A 228 -10.68 -26.03 3.25
C ASN A 228 -9.21 -25.59 3.37
N TYR A 229 -8.65 -25.77 4.56
CA TYR A 229 -7.30 -25.35 4.92
C TYR A 229 -6.24 -25.88 3.96
N VAL A 230 -6.23 -27.19 3.70
CA VAL A 230 -5.24 -27.86 2.85
C VAL A 230 -5.37 -27.38 1.40
N GLY A 231 -6.60 -27.29 0.89
CA GLY A 231 -6.92 -26.84 -0.45
C GLY A 231 -6.44 -25.42 -0.72
N HIS A 232 -6.59 -24.53 0.26
CA HIS A 232 -6.14 -23.14 0.16
C HIS A 232 -4.63 -23.05 -0.01
N LEU A 233 -3.86 -23.73 0.85
CA LEU A 233 -2.40 -23.74 0.77
C LEU A 233 -1.90 -24.37 -0.54
N VAL A 234 -2.55 -25.43 -1.00
CA VAL A 234 -2.23 -26.08 -2.29
C VAL A 234 -2.50 -25.13 -3.47
N LEU A 235 -3.58 -24.35 -3.44
CA LEU A 235 -3.86 -23.37 -4.49
C LEU A 235 -2.87 -22.21 -4.49
N MET A 236 -2.49 -21.70 -3.32
CA MET A 236 -1.44 -20.68 -3.21
C MET A 236 -0.11 -21.20 -3.77
N TRP A 237 0.27 -22.43 -3.44
CA TRP A 237 1.49 -23.05 -3.94
C TRP A 237 1.42 -23.34 -5.45
N LYS A 238 0.24 -23.65 -5.97
CA LYS A 238 0.01 -23.77 -7.41
C LYS A 238 0.25 -22.42 -8.10
N LEU A 239 -0.29 -21.32 -7.56
CA LEU A 239 -0.11 -19.97 -8.11
C LEU A 239 1.31 -19.43 -8.03
N TRP A 240 2.07 -19.89 -7.03
CA TRP A 240 3.49 -19.65 -7.01
C TRP A 240 4.14 -20.21 -8.28
N ARG A 241 3.84 -21.46 -8.67
CA ARG A 241 4.57 -22.17 -9.73
C ARG A 241 3.98 -22.08 -11.13
N GLU A 242 2.68 -21.88 -11.27
CA GLU A 242 1.96 -22.08 -12.52
C GLU A 242 1.24 -20.81 -12.95
N ASP A 243 1.30 -20.53 -14.26
CA ASP A 243 0.43 -19.55 -14.91
C ASP A 243 -1.04 -19.89 -14.66
N PHE A 244 -1.87 -18.86 -14.55
CA PHE A 244 -3.30 -19.06 -14.46
C PHE A 244 -4.10 -17.99 -15.22
N TYR A 245 -5.36 -18.31 -15.46
CA TYR A 245 -6.31 -17.38 -16.04
C TYR A 245 -7.34 -17.00 -14.99
N SER A 246 -7.72 -15.72 -14.98
CA SER A 246 -8.79 -15.18 -14.15
C SER A 246 -9.68 -14.27 -14.99
N ILE A 247 -10.86 -13.96 -14.49
CA ILE A 247 -11.79 -13.01 -15.11
C ILE A 247 -11.74 -11.73 -14.30
N LEU A 248 -11.36 -10.63 -14.95
CA LEU A 248 -11.41 -9.30 -14.37
C LEU A 248 -12.55 -8.51 -14.98
N LEU A 249 -13.31 -7.81 -14.14
CA LEU A 249 -14.22 -6.77 -14.60
C LEU A 249 -13.42 -5.52 -14.94
N LYS A 250 -13.35 -5.17 -16.22
CA LYS A 250 -12.80 -3.89 -16.70
C LYS A 250 -13.94 -3.10 -17.32
N ASN A 251 -14.25 -1.94 -16.74
CA ASN A 251 -15.34 -1.05 -17.20
C ASN A 251 -16.70 -1.76 -17.34
N GLY A 252 -17.01 -2.71 -16.45
CA GLY A 252 -18.26 -3.49 -16.48
C GLY A 252 -18.22 -4.71 -17.42
N GLU A 253 -17.17 -4.90 -18.20
CA GLU A 253 -17.00 -6.07 -19.07
C GLU A 253 -16.09 -7.12 -18.44
N SER A 254 -16.47 -8.39 -18.58
CA SER A 254 -15.68 -9.52 -18.12
C SER A 254 -14.55 -9.83 -19.11
N VAL A 255 -13.32 -9.52 -18.72
CA VAL A 255 -12.12 -9.76 -19.53
C VAL A 255 -11.32 -10.92 -18.94
N LYS A 256 -11.02 -11.92 -19.77
CA LYS A 256 -10.12 -13.01 -19.39
C LYS A 256 -8.68 -12.51 -19.40
N VAL A 257 -8.01 -12.59 -18.25
CA VAL A 257 -6.62 -12.15 -18.07
C VAL A 257 -5.75 -13.35 -17.73
N LYS A 258 -4.61 -13.48 -18.42
CA LYS A 258 -3.55 -14.43 -18.06
C LYS A 258 -2.60 -13.75 -17.08
N TYR A 259 -2.34 -14.42 -15.97
CA TYR A 259 -1.30 -14.04 -15.02
C TYR A 259 -0.16 -15.06 -15.11
N ALA A 260 1.07 -14.56 -15.12
CA ALA A 260 2.24 -15.40 -14.97
C ALA A 260 2.32 -15.99 -13.56
N ALA A 261 3.03 -17.10 -13.41
CA ALA A 261 3.39 -17.65 -12.11
C ALA A 261 4.07 -16.58 -11.23
N VAL A 262 3.72 -16.52 -9.93
CA VAL A 262 4.34 -15.55 -9.01
C VAL A 262 5.85 -15.78 -8.88
N ARG A 263 6.29 -17.03 -9.05
CA ARG A 263 7.70 -17.43 -9.10
C ARG A 263 8.46 -16.68 -10.19
N ASP A 264 7.88 -16.51 -11.39
CA ASP A 264 8.55 -15.83 -12.51
C ASP A 264 8.72 -14.33 -12.23
N GLU A 265 7.84 -13.74 -11.41
CA GLU A 265 7.93 -12.33 -11.01
C GLU A 265 9.01 -12.08 -9.96
N LEU A 266 9.26 -13.03 -9.04
CA LEU A 266 10.00 -12.76 -7.80
C LEU A 266 11.22 -13.65 -7.55
N LEU A 267 11.31 -14.85 -8.14
CA LEU A 267 12.37 -15.81 -7.81
C LEU A 267 13.76 -15.25 -8.10
N VAL A 268 13.98 -14.75 -9.32
CA VAL A 268 15.28 -14.24 -9.77
C VAL A 268 15.70 -13.04 -8.92
N ALA A 269 14.76 -12.14 -8.62
CA ALA A 269 15.02 -10.98 -7.77
C ALA A 269 15.37 -11.40 -6.33
N GLY A 270 14.59 -12.33 -5.75
CA GLY A 270 14.81 -12.84 -4.40
C GLY A 270 16.11 -13.62 -4.26
N GLY A 271 16.41 -14.52 -5.20
CA GLY A 271 17.67 -15.28 -5.21
C GLY A 271 18.89 -14.38 -5.38
N LYS A 272 18.86 -13.44 -6.33
CA LYS A 272 19.92 -12.45 -6.50
C LYS A 272 20.11 -11.59 -5.25
N PHE A 273 19.01 -11.20 -4.58
CA PHE A 273 19.09 -10.43 -3.34
C PHE A 273 19.74 -11.23 -2.21
N ILE A 274 19.31 -12.48 -1.98
CA ILE A 274 19.92 -13.37 -0.99
C ILE A 274 21.41 -13.53 -1.27
N GLN A 275 21.79 -13.85 -2.52
CA GLN A 275 23.18 -14.02 -2.89
C GLN A 275 23.98 -12.73 -2.65
N THR A 276 23.52 -11.59 -3.15
CA THR A 276 24.33 -10.36 -3.10
C THR A 276 24.41 -9.72 -1.72
N LYS A 277 23.38 -9.87 -0.89
CA LYS A 277 23.23 -9.10 0.35
C LYS A 277 23.23 -9.93 1.64
N ILE A 278 22.75 -11.18 1.60
CA ILE A 278 22.54 -11.98 2.82
C ILE A 278 23.61 -13.08 2.97
N LEU A 279 23.75 -13.92 1.93
CA LEU A 279 24.65 -15.06 1.86
C LEU A 279 25.48 -15.06 0.55
N PRO A 280 26.54 -14.22 0.45
CA PRO A 280 27.40 -14.12 -0.74
C PRO A 280 28.17 -15.37 -1.14
N SER A 281 28.29 -16.35 -0.24
CA SER A 281 28.94 -17.62 -0.53
C SER A 281 28.08 -18.58 -1.36
N LEU A 282 26.77 -18.34 -1.49
CA LEU A 282 25.89 -19.21 -2.26
C LEU A 282 26.04 -18.99 -3.77
N SER A 283 25.93 -20.09 -4.53
CA SER A 283 25.65 -19.98 -5.95
C SER A 283 24.25 -19.38 -6.16
N ILE A 284 24.02 -18.78 -7.34
CA ILE A 284 22.72 -18.18 -7.66
C ILE A 284 21.58 -19.21 -7.57
N ASN A 285 21.83 -20.45 -8.00
CA ASN A 285 20.85 -21.54 -7.94
C ASN A 285 20.50 -21.93 -6.50
N GLU A 286 21.49 -21.97 -5.59
CA GLU A 286 21.25 -22.23 -4.16
C GLU A 286 20.48 -21.07 -3.51
N ALA A 287 20.80 -19.82 -3.88
CA ALA A 287 20.11 -18.65 -3.36
C ALA A 287 18.65 -18.56 -3.84
N GLU A 288 18.39 -18.87 -5.12
CA GLU A 288 17.03 -18.99 -5.68
C GLU A 288 16.25 -20.13 -5.00
N ALA A 289 16.86 -21.31 -4.83
CA ALA A 289 16.24 -22.42 -4.12
C ALA A 289 15.92 -22.06 -2.66
N LEU A 290 16.82 -21.36 -1.96
CA LEU A 290 16.57 -20.87 -0.61
C LEU A 290 15.40 -19.87 -0.59
N PHE A 291 15.36 -18.89 -1.51
CA PHE A 291 14.25 -17.95 -1.59
C PHE A 291 12.91 -18.66 -1.81
N GLU A 292 12.87 -19.66 -2.70
CA GLU A 292 11.69 -20.48 -2.95
C GLU A 292 11.25 -21.27 -1.70
N VAL A 293 12.19 -21.78 -0.90
CA VAL A 293 11.91 -22.41 0.40
C VAL A 293 11.34 -21.39 1.41
N LEU A 294 11.85 -20.16 1.45
CA LEU A 294 11.30 -19.12 2.33
C LEU A 294 9.85 -18.77 1.97
N VAL A 295 9.55 -18.65 0.67
CA VAL A 295 8.18 -18.42 0.19
C VAL A 295 7.28 -19.62 0.49
N PHE A 296 7.75 -20.84 0.24
CA PHE A 296 7.04 -22.07 0.58
C PHE A 296 6.66 -22.11 2.07
N LEU A 297 7.62 -21.86 2.97
CA LEU A 297 7.38 -21.86 4.40
C LEU A 297 6.50 -20.69 4.84
N ALA A 298 6.59 -19.53 4.20
CA ALA A 298 5.68 -18.41 4.46
C ALA A 298 4.24 -18.80 4.10
N ILE A 299 4.01 -19.39 2.92
CA ILE A 299 2.68 -19.91 2.52
C ILE A 299 2.21 -20.98 3.50
N PHE A 300 3.06 -21.96 3.81
CA PHE A 300 2.72 -23.06 4.70
C PHE A 300 2.34 -22.60 6.11
N THR A 301 2.99 -21.54 6.61
CA THR A 301 2.83 -21.11 8.01
C THR A 301 1.86 -19.94 8.22
N HIS A 302 1.55 -19.12 7.21
CA HIS A 302 0.81 -17.86 7.40
C HIS A 302 -0.56 -18.00 8.06
N ASP A 303 -1.17 -19.17 7.91
CA ASP A 303 -2.55 -19.45 8.32
C ASP A 303 -2.67 -20.47 9.44
N LEU A 304 -1.56 -20.91 10.07
CA LEU A 304 -1.60 -21.89 11.18
C LEU A 304 -2.56 -21.49 12.31
N GLY A 305 -2.71 -20.19 12.57
CA GLY A 305 -3.67 -19.62 13.52
C GLY A 305 -5.13 -19.87 13.15
N LYS A 306 -5.46 -20.17 11.89
CA LYS A 306 -6.80 -20.63 11.49
C LYS A 306 -7.11 -22.04 12.01
N LEU A 307 -6.12 -22.82 12.44
CA LEU A 307 -6.32 -24.15 13.06
C LEU A 307 -6.76 -24.07 14.53
N GLN A 308 -6.96 -22.86 15.07
CA GLN A 308 -7.50 -22.69 16.42
C GLN A 308 -8.95 -23.19 16.55
N SER A 309 -9.27 -23.82 17.68
CA SER A 309 -10.62 -24.29 18.02
C SER A 309 -11.66 -23.18 17.86
N LYS A 310 -11.40 -21.99 18.43
CA LYS A 310 -12.35 -20.87 18.36
C LYS A 310 -12.50 -20.30 16.96
N TRP A 311 -11.43 -20.25 16.18
CA TRP A 311 -11.51 -19.80 14.78
C TRP A 311 -12.37 -20.76 13.95
N GLN A 312 -12.13 -22.06 14.05
CA GLN A 312 -12.92 -23.07 13.34
C GLN A 312 -14.38 -23.08 13.78
N GLU A 313 -14.68 -22.89 15.08
CA GLU A 313 -16.05 -22.75 15.59
C GLU A 313 -16.81 -21.60 14.91
N VAL A 314 -16.20 -20.41 14.87
CA VAL A 314 -16.81 -19.21 14.28
C VAL A 314 -17.00 -19.37 12.77
N MET A 315 -15.96 -19.82 12.05
CA MET A 315 -16.03 -19.98 10.60
C MET A 315 -17.05 -21.04 10.19
N ARG A 316 -17.12 -22.16 10.91
CA ARG A 316 -18.14 -23.20 10.66
C ARG A 316 -19.55 -22.71 10.98
N GLY A 317 -19.72 -21.92 12.03
CA GLY A 317 -21.02 -21.35 12.39
C GLY A 317 -21.56 -20.42 11.29
N TRP A 318 -20.71 -19.52 10.78
CA TRP A 318 -21.06 -18.70 9.61
C TRP A 318 -21.34 -19.57 8.37
N GLN A 319 -20.47 -20.53 8.06
CA GLN A 319 -20.63 -21.38 6.86
C GLN A 319 -21.94 -22.18 6.87
N LYS A 320 -22.44 -22.58 8.06
CA LYS A 320 -23.76 -23.22 8.18
C LYS A 320 -24.90 -22.27 7.80
N ILE A 321 -24.81 -21.00 8.20
CA ILE A 321 -25.77 -19.96 7.80
C ILE A 321 -25.67 -19.73 6.28
N ALA A 322 -24.44 -19.59 5.76
CA ALA A 322 -24.19 -19.42 4.34
C ALA A 322 -24.78 -20.56 3.49
N HIS A 323 -24.59 -21.80 3.93
CA HIS A 323 -25.16 -22.98 3.29
C HIS A 323 -26.69 -23.00 3.34
N ALA A 324 -27.28 -22.75 4.51
CA ALA A 324 -28.72 -22.88 4.71
C ALA A 324 -29.52 -21.76 4.03
N LYS A 325 -29.00 -20.53 4.03
CA LYS A 325 -29.73 -19.34 3.59
C LYS A 325 -29.36 -18.87 2.18
N TYR A 326 -28.09 -19.03 1.79
CA TYR A 326 -27.55 -18.44 0.56
C TYR A 326 -27.03 -19.51 -0.42
N GLY A 327 -27.35 -20.79 -0.20
CA GLY A 327 -26.92 -21.87 -1.08
C GLY A 327 -25.41 -22.13 -1.10
N GLY A 328 -24.69 -21.65 -0.08
CA GLY A 328 -23.26 -21.92 0.09
C GLY A 328 -22.93 -23.42 0.22
N LYS A 329 -21.65 -23.78 0.24
CA LYS A 329 -21.22 -25.18 0.36
C LYS A 329 -21.41 -25.70 1.78
N ASN A 330 -21.75 -26.99 1.90
CA ASN A 330 -21.78 -27.63 3.22
C ASN A 330 -20.34 -27.79 3.74
N PRO A 331 -20.02 -27.30 4.97
CA PRO A 331 -18.66 -27.36 5.50
C PRO A 331 -18.15 -28.80 5.76
N ARG A 332 -19.07 -29.78 5.91
CA ARG A 332 -18.76 -31.16 6.33
C ARG A 332 -17.80 -31.16 7.53
N GLU A 333 -16.88 -32.11 7.59
CA GLU A 333 -15.85 -32.20 8.63
C GLU A 333 -14.56 -31.45 8.28
N TYR A 334 -14.50 -30.72 7.15
CA TYR A 334 -13.29 -30.03 6.73
C TYR A 334 -12.93 -28.83 7.62
N LEU A 335 -11.64 -28.69 7.95
CA LEU A 335 -11.12 -27.45 8.54
C LEU A 335 -11.14 -26.35 7.48
N LEU A 336 -11.71 -25.20 7.82
CA LEU A 336 -11.98 -24.12 6.88
C LEU A 336 -10.83 -23.09 6.86
N ALA A 337 -10.43 -22.65 5.67
CA ALA A 337 -9.60 -21.45 5.48
C ALA A 337 -10.47 -20.23 5.19
N HIS A 338 -11.46 -20.40 4.32
CA HIS A 338 -12.38 -19.36 3.86
C HIS A 338 -13.81 -19.88 3.88
N THR A 339 -14.76 -18.97 4.04
CA THR A 339 -16.21 -19.24 4.03
C THR A 339 -16.86 -18.53 2.85
N ASP A 340 -18.01 -19.04 2.41
CA ASP A 340 -18.80 -18.36 1.38
C ASP A 340 -19.25 -16.98 1.90
N TYR A 341 -18.95 -15.95 1.11
CA TYR A 341 -19.38 -14.58 1.38
C TYR A 341 -19.36 -13.75 0.09
N ASN A 342 -20.53 -13.24 -0.29
CA ASN A 342 -20.67 -12.29 -1.40
C ASN A 342 -20.90 -10.88 -0.85
N PRO A 343 -19.92 -9.95 -0.95
CA PRO A 343 -20.06 -8.59 -0.45
C PRO A 343 -21.09 -7.76 -1.20
N ASP A 344 -21.43 -8.15 -2.43
CA ASP A 344 -22.42 -7.47 -3.27
C ASP A 344 -23.87 -7.86 -2.88
N GLU A 345 -24.05 -8.85 -1.99
CA GLU A 345 -25.35 -9.21 -1.40
C GLU A 345 -25.54 -8.51 -0.04
N PRO A 346 -26.38 -7.45 0.03
CA PRO A 346 -26.52 -6.67 1.27
C PRO A 346 -27.05 -7.48 2.45
N GLU A 347 -27.85 -8.51 2.18
CA GLU A 347 -28.38 -9.41 3.20
C GLU A 347 -27.27 -10.26 3.84
N GLN A 348 -26.39 -10.87 3.02
CA GLN A 348 -25.23 -11.61 3.54
C GLN A 348 -24.35 -10.72 4.42
N LYS A 349 -24.11 -9.47 3.99
CA LYS A 349 -23.34 -8.49 4.74
C LYS A 349 -23.97 -8.16 6.10
N THR A 350 -25.30 -8.06 6.16
CA THR A 350 -26.03 -7.76 7.39
C THR A 350 -25.99 -8.95 8.35
N ASP A 351 -26.25 -10.15 7.83
CA ASP A 351 -26.26 -11.39 8.62
C ASP A 351 -24.87 -11.75 9.14
N LEU A 352 -23.82 -11.60 8.32
CA LEU A 352 -22.44 -11.83 8.75
C LEU A 352 -22.07 -10.89 9.89
N LYS A 353 -22.39 -9.59 9.76
CA LYS A 353 -22.14 -8.62 10.83
C LYS A 353 -22.91 -8.97 12.11
N ALA A 354 -24.17 -9.38 12.01
CA ALA A 354 -24.97 -9.79 13.15
C ALA A 354 -24.40 -11.05 13.84
N TYR A 355 -23.91 -12.00 13.04
CA TYR A 355 -23.25 -13.20 13.52
C TYR A 355 -21.92 -12.89 14.22
N GLU A 356 -21.04 -12.12 13.59
CA GLU A 356 -19.72 -11.74 14.13
C GLU A 356 -19.80 -10.85 15.37
N LYS A 357 -20.87 -10.06 15.52
CA LYS A 357 -21.13 -9.29 16.74
C LYS A 357 -21.29 -10.19 17.98
N LYS A 358 -21.85 -11.39 17.80
CA LYS A 358 -22.03 -12.39 18.87
C LYS A 358 -20.86 -13.37 18.93
N ASN A 359 -20.26 -13.65 17.78
CA ASN A 359 -19.22 -14.65 17.60
C ASN A 359 -17.97 -13.97 17.04
N LYS A 360 -17.29 -13.19 17.89
CA LYS A 360 -16.12 -12.44 17.44
C LYS A 360 -15.05 -13.41 16.95
N ARG A 361 -14.72 -13.25 15.68
CA ARG A 361 -13.68 -14.00 14.99
C ARG A 361 -12.31 -13.68 15.63
N PRO A 362 -11.54 -14.68 16.13
CA PRO A 362 -10.20 -14.46 16.66
C PRO A 362 -9.25 -13.85 15.62
N ASN A 363 -8.16 -13.25 16.04
CA ASN A 363 -7.07 -12.98 15.10
C ASN A 363 -6.37 -14.30 14.75
N HIS A 364 -5.67 -14.35 13.61
CA HIS A 364 -4.90 -15.54 13.24
C HIS A 364 -3.48 -15.24 12.76
N ALA A 365 -3.16 -14.02 12.31
CA ALA A 365 -1.84 -13.76 11.72
C ALA A 365 -0.71 -13.88 12.75
N VAL A 366 -0.82 -13.20 13.89
CA VAL A 366 0.22 -13.26 14.95
C VAL A 366 0.27 -14.66 15.58
N GLU A 367 -0.89 -15.29 15.77
CA GLU A 367 -1.01 -16.66 16.24
C GLU A 367 -0.28 -17.63 15.29
N SER A 368 -0.41 -17.41 13.98
CA SER A 368 0.31 -18.18 12.95
C SER A 368 1.81 -18.01 13.06
N ALA A 369 2.29 -16.77 13.17
CA ALA A 369 3.72 -16.50 13.34
C ALA A 369 4.30 -17.07 14.64
N PHE A 370 3.53 -17.05 15.74
CA PHE A 370 3.92 -17.64 17.01
C PHE A 370 4.09 -19.17 16.91
N LEU A 371 3.16 -19.84 16.24
CA LEU A 371 3.20 -21.28 15.98
C LEU A 371 4.28 -21.66 14.95
N ALA A 372 4.53 -20.79 13.96
CA ALA A 372 5.51 -21.00 12.91
C ALA A 372 6.91 -21.25 13.45
N ARG A 373 7.28 -20.68 14.62
CA ARG A 373 8.60 -20.90 15.25
C ARG A 373 8.97 -22.37 15.38
N GLU A 374 8.01 -23.22 15.75
CA GLU A 374 8.26 -24.65 15.93
C GLU A 374 8.45 -25.36 14.59
N VAL A 375 7.63 -25.01 13.59
CA VAL A 375 7.73 -25.48 12.21
C VAL A 375 9.09 -25.10 11.61
N LEU A 376 9.47 -23.82 11.72
CA LEU A 376 10.71 -23.28 11.16
C LEU A 376 11.95 -23.84 11.87
N LYS A 377 11.88 -24.09 13.17
CA LYS A 377 12.95 -24.77 13.91
C LYS A 377 13.21 -26.19 13.40
N GLN A 378 12.17 -26.91 13.01
CA GLN A 378 12.28 -28.28 12.48
C GLN A 378 12.69 -28.31 11.01
N SER A 379 12.16 -27.39 10.20
CA SER A 379 12.33 -27.41 8.73
C SER A 379 13.45 -26.49 8.23
N LEU A 380 13.43 -25.21 8.63
CA LEU A 380 14.29 -24.17 8.04
C LEU A 380 15.67 -24.11 8.70
N VAL A 381 15.74 -24.17 10.03
CA VAL A 381 17.00 -24.05 10.75
C VAL A 381 18.03 -25.10 10.32
N PRO A 382 17.70 -26.41 10.19
CA PRO A 382 18.66 -27.40 9.70
C PRO A 382 19.17 -27.12 8.29
N LEU A 383 18.33 -26.57 7.41
CA LEU A 383 18.74 -26.16 6.07
C LEU A 383 19.73 -24.99 6.14
N LEU A 384 19.43 -23.94 6.90
CA LEU A 384 20.28 -22.76 7.01
C LEU A 384 21.65 -23.07 7.62
N CYS A 385 21.72 -24.01 8.56
CA CYS A 385 22.99 -24.48 9.13
C CYS A 385 23.93 -25.12 8.10
N ARG A 386 23.44 -25.53 6.92
CA ARG A 386 24.27 -26.01 5.80
C ARG A 386 24.94 -24.85 5.03
N TYR A 387 24.35 -23.65 5.10
CA TYR A 387 24.79 -22.49 4.33
C TYR A 387 25.58 -21.48 5.14
N THR A 388 25.36 -21.42 6.46
CA THR A 388 26.09 -20.52 7.35
C THR A 388 26.14 -21.05 8.78
N SER A 389 27.22 -20.74 9.50
CA SER A 389 27.35 -20.96 10.95
C SER A 389 26.97 -19.73 11.79
N ASP A 390 26.65 -18.61 11.14
CA ASP A 390 26.25 -17.35 11.77
C ASP A 390 24.84 -17.47 12.35
N LYS A 391 24.75 -17.50 13.68
CA LYS A 391 23.49 -17.69 14.42
C LYS A 391 22.55 -16.51 14.28
N ASP A 392 23.08 -15.29 14.11
CA ASP A 392 22.26 -14.09 13.98
C ASP A 392 21.61 -14.08 12.61
N LYS A 393 22.37 -14.37 11.54
CA LYS A 393 21.79 -14.55 10.19
C LYS A 393 20.73 -15.64 10.14
N ILE A 394 20.98 -16.79 10.78
CA ILE A 394 19.97 -17.88 10.85
C ILE A 394 18.70 -17.36 11.53
N THR A 395 18.86 -16.69 12.67
CA THR A 395 17.74 -16.12 13.43
C THR A 395 16.98 -15.10 12.59
N TYR A 396 17.67 -14.21 11.88
CA TYR A 396 17.09 -13.18 11.07
C TYR A 396 16.33 -13.75 9.86
N ILE A 397 16.88 -14.74 9.14
CA ILE A 397 16.17 -15.40 8.04
C ILE A 397 14.91 -16.12 8.54
N VAL A 398 14.95 -16.76 9.71
CA VAL A 398 13.77 -17.36 10.34
C VAL A 398 12.71 -16.30 10.66
N TYR A 399 13.14 -15.15 11.20
CA TYR A 399 12.27 -14.03 11.51
C TYR A 399 11.62 -13.40 10.27
N THR A 400 12.31 -13.37 9.12
CA THR A 400 11.71 -12.95 7.83
C THR A 400 10.43 -13.72 7.52
N VAL A 401 10.43 -15.05 7.69
CA VAL A 401 9.24 -15.89 7.45
C VAL A 401 8.17 -15.66 8.52
N MET A 402 8.56 -15.52 9.78
CA MET A 402 7.63 -15.23 10.87
C MET A 402 6.95 -13.87 10.71
N MET A 403 7.69 -12.85 10.26
CA MET A 403 7.14 -11.53 9.95
C MET A 403 6.19 -11.61 8.76
N ALA A 404 6.53 -12.35 7.70
CA ALA A 404 5.62 -12.57 6.57
C ALA A 404 4.29 -13.21 7.03
N ALA A 405 4.37 -14.27 7.86
CA ALA A 405 3.20 -14.89 8.45
C ALA A 405 2.43 -13.95 9.40
N GLY A 406 3.10 -13.15 10.22
CA GLY A 406 2.46 -12.28 11.21
C GLY A 406 1.82 -11.02 10.62
N ARG A 407 2.35 -10.53 9.50
CA ARG A 407 1.98 -9.25 8.89
C ARG A 407 1.22 -9.37 7.58
N HIS A 408 0.81 -10.58 7.16
CA HIS A 408 0.18 -10.75 5.86
C HIS A 408 -1.13 -9.94 5.70
N HIS A 409 -1.91 -9.72 6.77
CA HIS A 409 -3.09 -8.83 6.76
C HIS A 409 -2.81 -7.36 7.12
N SER A 410 -1.77 -7.08 7.92
CA SER A 410 -1.43 -5.72 8.37
C SER A 410 0.09 -5.57 8.48
N ALA A 411 0.64 -4.61 7.74
CA ALA A 411 2.08 -4.45 7.53
C ALA A 411 2.88 -4.10 8.80
N TRP A 412 2.22 -3.58 9.84
CA TRP A 412 2.87 -3.04 11.05
C TRP A 412 2.43 -3.74 12.33
N THR A 413 2.00 -5.00 12.21
CA THR A 413 1.66 -5.78 13.40
C THR A 413 2.92 -6.13 14.19
N GLU A 414 2.93 -5.76 15.48
CA GLU A 414 4.09 -5.85 16.38
C GLU A 414 4.21 -7.20 17.11
N GLY A 415 3.15 -8.02 17.11
CA GLY A 415 3.11 -9.31 17.79
C GLY A 415 2.29 -9.29 19.09
N PHE A 416 2.65 -10.12 20.08
CA PHE A 416 1.97 -10.20 21.37
C PHE A 416 2.71 -9.41 22.46
N GLN A 417 2.02 -8.43 23.03
CA GLN A 417 2.47 -7.69 24.20
C GLN A 417 1.91 -8.31 25.49
N SER A 418 2.38 -7.88 26.67
CA SER A 418 1.95 -8.44 27.97
C SER A 418 0.43 -8.43 28.14
N LYS A 419 -0.24 -7.36 27.65
CA LYS A 419 -1.71 -7.23 27.66
C LYS A 419 -2.41 -8.30 26.82
N ASP A 420 -1.83 -8.68 25.70
CA ASP A 420 -2.39 -9.69 24.79
C ASP A 420 -2.21 -11.07 25.37
N VAL A 421 -1.04 -11.35 25.95
CA VAL A 421 -0.75 -12.59 26.68
C VAL A 421 -1.72 -12.76 27.85
N ALA A 422 -1.93 -11.73 28.66
CA ALA A 422 -2.87 -11.78 29.79
C ALA A 422 -4.32 -12.04 29.36
N LYS A 423 -4.72 -11.51 28.20
CA LYS A 423 -6.06 -11.64 27.65
C LYS A 423 -6.31 -12.99 26.97
N LEU A 424 -5.42 -13.38 26.08
CA LEU A 424 -5.57 -14.57 25.23
C LEU A 424 -5.14 -15.84 25.97
N LYS A 425 -4.11 -15.75 26.82
CA LYS A 425 -3.51 -16.81 27.67
C LYS A 425 -2.90 -17.99 26.92
N GLN A 426 -3.62 -18.57 25.97
CA GLN A 426 -3.20 -19.74 25.22
C GLN A 426 -3.77 -19.77 23.80
N ILE A 427 -3.10 -20.53 22.93
CA ILE A 427 -3.60 -20.96 21.64
C ILE A 427 -4.00 -22.43 21.78
N GLU A 428 -5.27 -22.75 21.53
CA GLU A 428 -5.77 -24.12 21.48
C GLU A 428 -6.12 -24.51 20.05
N LEU A 429 -5.48 -25.57 19.55
CA LEU A 429 -5.72 -26.13 18.22
C LEU A 429 -6.93 -27.06 18.21
N CYS A 430 -7.68 -27.05 17.10
CA CYS A 430 -8.87 -27.87 16.88
C CYS A 430 -8.52 -29.33 16.60
N ALA A 431 -9.46 -30.26 16.79
CA ALA A 431 -9.22 -31.66 16.41
C ALA A 431 -8.92 -31.80 14.89
N GLY A 432 -7.93 -32.63 14.56
CA GLY A 432 -7.52 -32.88 13.17
C GLY A 432 -6.49 -31.88 12.62
N TYR A 433 -5.97 -30.96 13.44
CA TYR A 433 -4.93 -30.02 13.03
C TYR A 433 -3.65 -30.74 12.57
N GLU A 434 -3.26 -31.83 13.24
CA GLU A 434 -2.05 -32.60 12.89
C GLU A 434 -2.15 -33.14 11.47
N LYS A 435 -3.30 -33.73 11.14
CA LYS A 435 -3.59 -34.25 9.82
C LYS A 435 -3.60 -33.13 8.77
N ALA A 436 -4.19 -31.98 9.08
CA ALA A 436 -4.20 -30.84 8.16
C ALA A 436 -2.79 -30.32 7.85
N ILE A 437 -1.91 -30.24 8.86
CA ILE A 437 -0.50 -29.85 8.69
C ILE A 437 0.23 -30.88 7.83
N ALA A 438 0.13 -32.17 8.16
CA ALA A 438 0.77 -33.26 7.43
C ALA A 438 0.26 -33.37 5.97
N ASP A 439 -1.06 -33.27 5.75
CA ASP A 439 -1.65 -33.30 4.41
C ASP A 439 -1.19 -32.11 3.56
N SER A 440 -1.13 -30.91 4.15
CA SER A 440 -0.62 -29.71 3.48
C SER A 440 0.84 -29.87 3.09
N TRP A 441 1.67 -30.37 4.01
CA TRP A 441 3.10 -30.59 3.77
C TRP A 441 3.32 -31.57 2.62
N ARG A 442 2.70 -32.75 2.69
CA ARG A 442 2.83 -33.81 1.68
C ARG A 442 2.38 -33.34 0.29
N CYS A 443 1.31 -32.55 0.22
CA CYS A 443 0.80 -32.05 -1.07
C CYS A 443 1.71 -31.01 -1.71
N MET A 444 2.40 -30.19 -0.91
CA MET A 444 3.18 -29.05 -1.39
C MET A 444 4.69 -29.35 -1.56
N VAL A 445 5.30 -30.08 -0.61
CA VAL A 445 6.76 -30.27 -0.51
C VAL A 445 7.37 -30.96 -1.74
N ARG A 446 6.61 -31.87 -2.37
CA ARG A 446 7.03 -32.63 -3.56
C ARG A 446 7.40 -31.78 -4.79
N PHE A 447 7.11 -30.48 -4.73
CA PHE A 447 7.34 -29.55 -5.81
C PHE A 447 8.42 -28.51 -5.51
N LEU A 448 9.12 -28.62 -4.38
CA LEU A 448 10.31 -27.82 -4.14
C LEU A 448 11.45 -28.25 -5.08
N PRO A 449 12.27 -27.32 -5.60
CA PRO A 449 13.41 -27.64 -6.45
C PRO A 449 14.49 -28.36 -5.62
N ASN A 450 15.04 -29.43 -6.19
CA ASN A 450 16.11 -30.28 -5.63
C ASN A 450 15.74 -31.02 -4.33
N GLY A 451 16.23 -32.26 -4.22
CA GLY A 451 15.91 -33.23 -3.16
C GLY A 451 16.37 -32.89 -1.73
N ASP A 452 16.45 -31.61 -1.37
CA ASP A 452 16.54 -31.18 0.02
C ASP A 452 15.22 -31.52 0.71
N ARG A 453 15.16 -32.75 1.24
CA ARG A 453 14.06 -33.19 2.09
C ARG A 453 14.07 -32.32 3.34
N LEU A 454 13.30 -31.23 3.30
CA LEU A 454 12.94 -30.52 4.51
C LEU A 454 12.24 -31.55 5.42
N PRO A 455 12.65 -31.66 6.69
CA PRO A 455 11.95 -32.51 7.64
C PRO A 455 10.48 -32.12 7.72
N GLU A 456 9.56 -33.09 7.66
CA GLU A 456 8.14 -32.83 7.83
C GLU A 456 7.90 -32.21 9.22
N PRO A 457 7.39 -30.98 9.30
CA PRO A 457 7.20 -30.30 10.56
C PRO A 457 5.94 -30.80 11.25
N SER A 458 5.96 -30.75 12.57
CA SER A 458 4.79 -30.98 13.41
C SER A 458 4.70 -29.93 14.51
N LEU A 459 3.50 -29.77 15.06
CA LEU A 459 3.26 -29.01 16.28
C LEU A 459 3.19 -30.02 17.43
N SER A 460 4.06 -29.87 18.43
CA SER A 460 4.27 -30.86 19.51
C SER A 460 3.11 -30.98 20.49
N THR A 461 2.32 -29.93 20.67
CA THR A 461 1.16 -29.93 21.56
C THR A 461 -0.07 -29.34 20.89
N ARG A 462 -1.25 -29.65 21.45
CA ARG A 462 -2.53 -29.03 21.06
C ARG A 462 -2.74 -27.66 21.72
N VAL A 463 -2.14 -27.43 22.87
CA VAL A 463 -2.29 -26.20 23.68
C VAL A 463 -0.94 -25.55 23.87
N TYR A 464 -0.83 -24.29 23.45
CA TYR A 464 0.37 -23.47 23.63
C TYR A 464 0.08 -22.33 24.58
N SER A 465 0.80 -22.27 25.69
CA SER A 465 0.78 -21.08 26.55
C SER A 465 1.41 -19.91 25.81
N LEU A 466 0.69 -18.78 25.75
CA LEU A 466 1.19 -17.59 25.11
C LEU A 466 2.31 -16.96 25.94
N LYS A 467 3.26 -16.41 25.22
CA LYS A 467 4.35 -15.59 25.74
C LYS A 467 4.44 -14.34 24.89
N GLU A 468 5.08 -13.32 25.41
CA GLU A 468 5.42 -12.16 24.61
C GLU A 468 6.18 -12.60 23.37
N PHE A 469 5.83 -11.96 22.26
CA PHE A 469 6.29 -12.37 20.96
C PHE A 469 6.39 -11.14 20.09
N ASP A 470 7.62 -10.71 19.83
CA ASP A 470 7.89 -9.49 19.09
C ASP A 470 8.15 -9.81 17.62
N LEU A 471 7.44 -9.11 16.73
CA LEU A 471 7.63 -9.15 15.28
C LEU A 471 8.41 -7.94 14.74
N ASN A 472 8.85 -7.01 15.59
CA ASN A 472 9.74 -5.89 15.26
C ASN A 472 11.19 -6.25 15.59
N LYS A 473 11.65 -7.41 15.13
CA LYS A 473 12.97 -7.93 15.51
C LYS A 473 14.16 -7.20 14.87
N PHE A 474 13.92 -6.54 13.75
CA PHE A 474 14.94 -5.85 12.97
C PHE A 474 14.93 -4.37 13.28
N ASP A 475 16.13 -3.83 13.47
CA ASP A 475 16.35 -2.40 13.50
C ASP A 475 16.92 -1.94 12.14
N ARG A 476 17.40 -0.70 12.08
CA ARG A 476 17.97 -0.11 10.86
C ARG A 476 19.21 -0.86 10.37
N ASP A 477 19.95 -1.46 11.28
CA ASP A 477 21.19 -2.19 10.98
C ASP A 477 20.91 -3.53 10.27
N GLU A 478 19.67 -4.03 10.31
CA GLU A 478 19.21 -5.25 9.62
C GLU A 478 18.31 -4.96 8.41
N ILE A 479 18.51 -3.82 7.74
CA ILE A 479 17.68 -3.38 6.60
C ILE A 479 17.57 -4.43 5.49
N GLU A 480 18.62 -5.20 5.23
CA GLU A 480 18.60 -6.24 4.21
C GLU A 480 17.60 -7.35 4.55
N PHE A 481 17.41 -7.69 5.83
CA PHE A 481 16.42 -8.69 6.25
C PHE A 481 14.98 -8.17 6.18
N LEU A 482 14.78 -6.86 6.36
CA LEU A 482 13.51 -6.19 6.10
C LEU A 482 13.16 -6.13 4.61
N GLN A 483 14.16 -5.91 3.76
CA GLN A 483 13.99 -5.98 2.31
C GLN A 483 13.70 -7.42 1.85
N LEU A 484 14.41 -8.42 2.39
CA LEU A 484 14.09 -9.83 2.15
C LEU A 484 12.67 -10.18 2.61
N TYR A 485 12.26 -9.71 3.78
CA TYR A 485 10.89 -9.86 4.30
C TYR A 485 9.88 -9.27 3.33
N SER A 486 10.16 -8.09 2.76
CA SER A 486 9.28 -7.44 1.80
C SER A 486 9.06 -8.29 0.55
N LEU A 487 10.10 -8.96 0.04
CA LEU A 487 10.00 -9.87 -1.09
C LEU A 487 9.19 -11.13 -0.73
N VAL A 488 9.45 -11.74 0.43
CA VAL A 488 8.75 -12.95 0.89
C VAL A 488 7.27 -12.67 1.16
N VAL A 489 6.94 -11.59 1.88
CA VAL A 489 5.54 -11.22 2.17
C VAL A 489 4.79 -10.79 0.91
N ARG A 490 5.49 -10.19 -0.07
CA ARG A 490 4.91 -9.86 -1.37
C ARG A 490 4.53 -11.14 -2.13
N ALA A 491 5.41 -12.14 -2.18
CA ALA A 491 5.12 -13.43 -2.78
C ALA A 491 3.91 -14.10 -2.09
N LEU A 492 3.91 -14.13 -0.75
CA LEU A 492 2.81 -14.66 0.05
C LEU A 492 1.47 -13.98 -0.28
N ARG A 493 1.42 -12.64 -0.21
CA ARG A 493 0.19 -11.86 -0.45
C ARG A 493 -0.31 -11.99 -1.88
N LEU A 494 0.58 -12.03 -2.87
CA LEU A 494 0.20 -12.27 -4.27
C LEU A 494 -0.44 -13.65 -4.42
N CYS A 495 0.15 -14.70 -3.85
CA CYS A 495 -0.40 -16.05 -3.91
C CYS A 495 -1.75 -16.13 -3.19
N ASP A 496 -1.88 -15.52 -2.01
CA ASP A 496 -3.12 -15.51 -1.22
C ASP A 496 -4.26 -14.83 -1.98
N GLN A 497 -4.03 -13.58 -2.42
CA GLN A 497 -5.01 -12.79 -3.18
C GLN A 497 -5.45 -13.48 -4.47
N ARG A 498 -4.50 -14.05 -5.23
CA ARG A 498 -4.77 -14.73 -6.49
C ARG A 498 -5.49 -16.07 -6.26
N SER A 499 -5.30 -16.73 -5.11
CA SER A 499 -5.92 -18.05 -4.81
C SER A 499 -7.43 -18.00 -4.73
N VAL A 500 -7.97 -16.87 -4.30
CA VAL A 500 -9.42 -16.62 -4.26
C VAL A 500 -10.00 -16.51 -5.67
N GLN A 501 -9.19 -16.12 -6.67
CA GLN A 501 -9.63 -15.92 -8.06
C GLN A 501 -9.63 -17.19 -8.92
N LEU A 502 -9.00 -18.27 -8.47
CA LEU A 502 -8.93 -19.54 -9.21
C LEU A 502 -10.25 -20.35 -9.21
N ARG A 503 -11.33 -19.82 -8.63
CA ARG A 503 -12.45 -20.61 -8.08
C ARG A 503 -13.82 -20.31 -8.64
#